data_AF-E4ZEM6-F1
#
_entry.id   AF-E4ZEM6-F1
#
_cell.length_a   1.000
_cell.length_b   1.000
_cell.length_c   1.000
_cell.angle_alpha   90.00
_cell.angle_beta   90.00
_cell.angle_gamma   90.00
#
_symmetry.space_group_name_H-M   'P 1'
#
loop_
_entity.id
_entity.type
_entity.pdbx_description
1 polymer ?
#
loop_
_entity_poly.entity_id
_entity_poly.type
_entity_poly.pdbx_seq_one_letter_code
_entity_poly.pdbx_strand_id
1 'polypeptide(L)'
;MQQELMQGMNQMHQDMMAAAQYKDPDVAFAAGMLPHHIGAVKMAEVELKYGKDPEMRKLAEDIINAQQAEIEQMQKWLKAHNKKSSVK
;
A
#
# COMPACT_ATOMS: atom_id res chain seq x y z
N MET A 1 4.05 -18.40 4.30
CA MET A 1 2.71 -17.95 3.87
C MET A 1 2.01 -17.13 4.96
N GLN A 2 1.34 -17.72 5.97
CA GLN A 2 0.54 -16.93 6.94
C GLN A 2 1.32 -15.82 7.65
N GLN A 3 2.55 -16.10 8.09
CA GLN A 3 3.40 -15.10 8.72
C GLN A 3 3.74 -13.93 7.77
N GLU A 4 3.96 -14.20 6.48
CA GLU A 4 4.27 -13.17 5.47
C GLU A 4 3.04 -12.30 5.17
N LEU A 5 1.85 -12.91 5.06
CA LEU A 5 0.58 -12.18 4.95
C LEU A 5 0.38 -11.26 6.16
N MET A 6 0.46 -11.81 7.36
CA MET A 6 0.24 -11.05 8.59
C MET A 6 1.27 -9.93 8.77
N GLN A 7 2.53 -10.16 8.41
CA GLN A 7 3.56 -9.12 8.47
C GLN A 7 3.24 -7.97 7.50
N GLY A 8 2.82 -8.27 6.27
CA GLY A 8 2.40 -7.27 5.29
C GLY A 8 1.19 -6.47 5.77
N MET A 9 0.16 -7.15 6.27
CA MET A 9 -1.07 -6.54 6.78
C MET A 9 -0.82 -5.68 8.03
N ASN A 10 0.01 -6.15 8.97
CA ASN A 10 0.32 -5.42 10.19
C ASN A 10 1.07 -4.13 9.89
N GLN A 11 2.07 -4.17 9.01
CA GLN A 11 2.81 -2.97 8.60
C GLN A 11 1.89 -1.98 7.90
N MET A 12 1.09 -2.46 6.94
CA MET A 12 0.07 -1.65 6.26
C MET A 12 -0.86 -0.95 7.26
N HIS A 13 -1.39 -1.69 8.23
CA HIS A 13 -2.31 -1.13 9.22
C HIS A 13 -1.65 -0.04 10.08
N GLN A 14 -0.43 -0.28 10.56
CA GLN A 14 0.30 0.70 11.38
C GLN A 14 0.52 2.02 10.62
N ASP A 15 0.97 1.94 9.37
CA ASP A 15 1.27 3.13 8.54
C ASP A 15 -0.02 3.87 8.15
N MET A 16 -1.12 3.15 7.88
CA MET A 16 -2.43 3.76 7.64
C MET A 16 -2.95 4.52 8.86
N MET A 17 -2.79 3.97 10.06
CA MET A 17 -3.21 4.64 11.30
C MET A 17 -2.38 5.89 11.58
N ALA A 18 -1.09 5.87 11.24
CA ALA A 18 -0.26 7.07 11.29
C ALA A 18 -0.74 8.15 10.30
N ALA A 19 -1.12 7.75 9.08
CA ALA A 19 -1.64 8.67 8.07
C ALA A 19 -2.96 9.35 8.46
N ALA A 20 -3.82 8.67 9.23
CA ALA A 20 -5.07 9.25 9.73
C ALA A 20 -4.86 10.45 10.69
N GLN A 21 -3.63 10.70 11.14
CA GLN A 21 -3.28 11.84 11.99
C GLN A 21 -3.03 13.13 11.20
N TYR A 22 -2.91 13.07 9.87
CA TYR A 22 -2.77 14.28 9.05
C TYR A 22 -4.09 15.08 9.03
N LYS A 23 -3.98 16.40 9.23
CA LYS A 23 -5.14 17.31 9.19
C LYS A 23 -5.58 17.66 7.77
N ASP A 24 -4.63 17.68 6.85
CA ASP A 24 -4.91 17.89 5.44
C ASP A 24 -5.50 16.58 4.88
N PRO A 25 -6.75 16.60 4.38
CA PRO A 25 -7.42 15.39 3.91
C PRO A 25 -6.75 14.78 2.68
N ASP A 26 -6.14 15.59 1.81
CA ASP A 26 -5.45 15.08 0.62
C ASP A 26 -4.16 14.35 1.03
N VAL A 27 -3.46 14.90 2.02
CA VAL A 27 -2.28 14.25 2.61
C VAL A 27 -2.66 12.99 3.36
N ALA A 28 -3.70 13.03 4.18
CA ALA A 28 -4.19 11.86 4.91
C ALA A 28 -4.57 10.72 3.95
N PHE A 29 -5.27 11.06 2.86
CA PHE A 29 -5.65 10.11 1.81
C PHE A 29 -4.42 9.51 1.14
N ALA A 30 -3.51 10.33 0.61
CA ALA A 30 -2.34 9.83 -0.12
C ALA A 30 -1.38 9.06 0.81
N ALA A 31 -1.15 9.54 2.02
CA ALA A 31 -0.30 8.89 3.01
C ALA A 31 -0.90 7.60 3.56
N GLY A 32 -2.23 7.45 3.56
CA GLY A 32 -2.93 6.23 3.95
C GLY A 32 -3.05 5.23 2.82
N MET A 33 -3.29 5.69 1.59
CA MET A 33 -3.41 4.81 0.43
C MET A 33 -2.07 4.26 -0.04
N LEU A 34 -0.97 4.99 0.16
CA LEU A 34 0.36 4.48 -0.16
C LEU A 34 0.68 3.15 0.56
N PRO A 35 0.63 3.04 1.90
CA PRO A 35 0.86 1.78 2.59
C PRO A 35 -0.22 0.73 2.31
N HIS A 36 -1.48 1.14 2.07
CA HIS A 36 -2.53 0.21 1.62
C HIS A 36 -2.14 -0.50 0.32
N HIS A 37 -1.72 0.26 -0.70
CA HIS A 37 -1.34 -0.27 -2.00
C HIS A 37 -0.07 -1.13 -1.90
N ILE A 38 0.92 -0.69 -1.11
CA ILE A 38 2.12 -1.50 -0.83
C ILE A 38 1.76 -2.81 -0.13
N GLY A 39 0.82 -2.78 0.82
CA GLY A 39 0.31 -3.97 1.49
C GLY A 39 -0.38 -4.94 0.52
N ALA A 40 -1.22 -4.42 -0.39
CA ALA A 40 -1.87 -5.21 -1.43
C ALA A 40 -0.85 -5.89 -2.36
N VAL A 41 0.19 -5.17 -2.81
CA VAL A 41 1.28 -5.73 -3.61
C VAL A 41 2.00 -6.86 -2.86
N LYS A 42 2.35 -6.65 -1.59
CA LYS A 42 2.99 -7.71 -0.77
C LYS A 42 2.12 -8.95 -0.62
N MET A 43 0.81 -8.79 -0.41
CA MET A 43 -0.10 -9.95 -0.34
C MET A 43 -0.21 -10.67 -1.68
N ALA A 44 -0.25 -9.94 -2.79
CA ALA A 44 -0.23 -10.51 -4.13
C ALA A 44 1.07 -11.27 -4.41
N GLU A 45 2.22 -10.76 -3.99
CA GLU A 45 3.51 -11.49 -4.07
C GLU A 45 3.48 -12.79 -3.26
N VAL A 46 2.85 -12.80 -2.09
CA VAL A 46 2.67 -14.01 -1.28
C VAL A 46 1.76 -15.02 -2.00
N GLU A 47 0.70 -14.56 -2.66
CA GLU A 47 -0.15 -15.42 -3.51
C GLU A 47 0.64 -16.00 -4.69
N LEU A 48 1.48 -15.21 -5.37
CA LEU A 48 2.33 -15.72 -6.45
C LEU A 48 3.38 -16.72 -5.96
N LYS A 49 3.83 -16.60 -4.71
CA LYS A 49 4.83 -17.49 -4.10
C LYS A 49 4.26 -18.82 -3.61
N TYR A 50 3.04 -18.83 -3.06
CA TYR A 50 2.47 -20.01 -2.39
C TYR A 50 1.17 -20.53 -3.02
N GLY A 51 0.41 -19.64 -3.68
CA GLY A 51 -0.84 -19.94 -4.33
C GLY A 51 -0.65 -20.79 -5.58
N LYS A 52 -1.65 -21.66 -5.83
CA LYS A 52 -1.63 -22.65 -6.92
C LYS A 52 -2.81 -22.51 -7.87
N ASP A 53 -3.83 -21.77 -7.47
CA ASP A 53 -5.01 -21.55 -8.31
C ASP A 53 -4.67 -20.57 -9.45
N PRO A 54 -4.86 -20.94 -10.73
CA PRO A 54 -4.49 -20.07 -11.85
C PRO A 54 -5.24 -18.74 -11.89
N GLU A 55 -6.50 -18.70 -11.46
CA GLU A 55 -7.31 -17.49 -11.46
C GLU A 55 -6.82 -16.50 -10.40
N MET A 56 -6.54 -16.99 -9.18
CA MET A 56 -6.02 -16.14 -8.09
C MET A 56 -4.60 -15.64 -8.37
N ARG A 57 -3.76 -16.46 -9.00
CA ARG A 57 -2.44 -16.01 -9.44
C ARG A 57 -2.53 -14.93 -10.52
N LYS A 58 -3.45 -15.07 -11.47
CA LYS A 58 -3.68 -14.04 -12.48
C LYS A 58 -4.15 -12.73 -11.85
N LEU A 59 -5.08 -12.81 -10.90
CA LEU A 59 -5.52 -11.65 -10.13
C LEU A 59 -4.35 -10.99 -9.37
N ALA A 60 -3.46 -11.76 -8.77
CA ALA A 60 -2.29 -11.23 -8.07
C ALA A 60 -1.33 -10.47 -9.01
N GLU A 61 -1.07 -10.99 -10.21
CA GLU A 61 -0.29 -10.28 -11.23
C GLU A 61 -0.96 -8.95 -11.64
N ASP A 62 -2.29 -8.96 -11.83
CA ASP A 62 -3.05 -7.78 -12.22
C ASP A 62 -3.06 -6.71 -11.11
N ILE A 63 -3.17 -7.13 -9.84
CA ILE A 63 -3.05 -6.25 -8.67
C ILE A 63 -1.67 -5.58 -8.63
N ILE A 64 -0.60 -6.35 -8.79
CA ILE A 64 0.78 -5.80 -8.78
C ILE A 64 0.93 -4.73 -9.86
N ASN A 65 0.51 -5.03 -11.08
CA ASN A 65 0.63 -4.11 -12.21
C ASN A 65 -0.19 -2.83 -12.03
N ALA A 66 -1.44 -2.95 -11.57
CA ALA A 66 -2.32 -1.81 -11.38
C ALA A 66 -1.82 -0.88 -10.26
N GLN A 67 -1.44 -1.46 -9.12
CA GLN A 67 -1.11 -0.71 -7.91
C GLN A 67 0.27 -0.03 -8.00
N GLN A 68 1.20 -0.56 -8.81
CA GLN A 68 2.55 0.02 -8.93
C GLN A 68 2.55 1.45 -9.47
N ALA A 69 1.69 1.75 -10.45
CA ALA A 69 1.56 3.10 -11.01
C ALA A 69 1.00 4.10 -9.98
N GLU A 70 0.01 3.67 -9.19
CA GLU A 70 -0.62 4.48 -8.15
C GLU A 70 0.35 4.74 -6.98
N ILE A 71 1.15 3.74 -6.60
CA ILE A 71 2.24 3.88 -5.61
C ILE A 71 3.21 4.98 -6.05
N GLU A 72 3.69 4.94 -7.29
CA GLU A 72 4.59 5.97 -7.80
C GLU A 72 3.96 7.36 -7.82
N GLN A 73 2.69 7.44 -8.21
CA GLN A 73 1.94 8.69 -8.22
C GLN A 73 1.87 9.28 -6.81
N MET A 74 1.46 8.49 -5.82
CA MET A 74 1.35 8.94 -4.43
C MET A 74 2.71 9.30 -3.83
N GLN A 75 3.77 8.54 -4.11
CA GLN A 75 5.13 8.87 -3.68
C GLN A 75 5.60 10.22 -4.24
N LYS A 76 5.40 10.45 -5.55
CA LYS A 76 5.75 11.71 -6.21
C LYS A 76 4.93 12.86 -5.63
N TRP A 77 3.62 12.67 -5.45
CA TRP A 77 2.72 13.67 -4.89
C TRP A 77 3.09 14.01 -3.44
N LEU A 78 3.25 13.01 -2.56
CA LEU A 78 3.65 13.22 -1.17
C LEU A 78 5.02 13.88 -1.07
N LYS A 79 6.00 13.53 -1.90
CA LYS A 79 7.31 14.20 -1.92
C LYS A 79 7.20 15.69 -2.27
N ALA A 80 6.31 16.05 -3.19
CA ALA A 80 6.05 17.44 -3.55
C ALA A 80 5.28 18.21 -2.47
N HIS A 81 4.45 17.51 -1.66
CA HIS A 81 3.53 18.12 -0.70
C HIS A 81 3.97 17.98 0.77
N ASN A 82 4.97 17.14 1.09
CA ASN A 82 5.50 16.92 2.45
C ASN A 82 6.06 18.17 3.12
N LYS A 83 6.39 19.22 2.35
CA LYS A 83 6.80 20.53 2.90
C LYS A 83 5.65 21.31 3.54
N LYS A 84 4.39 20.97 3.24
CA LYS A 84 3.19 21.61 3.81
C LYS A 84 2.59 20.81 4.97
N SER A 85 2.89 19.51 5.02
CA SER A 85 2.41 18.55 6.02
C SER A 85 3.24 18.60 7.29
N SER A 86 3.31 19.76 7.93
CA SER A 86 3.87 19.85 9.28
C SER A 86 3.01 18.98 10.19
N VAL A 87 3.57 17.88 10.68
CA VAL A 87 2.94 17.11 11.77
C VAL A 87 2.78 18.06 12.96
N LYS A 88 1.54 18.18 13.44
CA LYS A 88 1.23 18.60 14.81
C LYS A 88 -0.09 17.99 15.26
#